data_AF-A0A2P1PVH3-F1
#
_entry.id   AF-A0A2P1PVH3-F1
#
_cell.length_a   1.000
_cell.length_b   1.000
_cell.length_c   1.000
_cell.angle_alpha   90.00
_cell.angle_beta   90.00
_cell.angle_gamma   90.00
#
_symmetry.space_group_name_H-M   'P 1'
#
loop_
_entity.id
_entity.type
_entity.pdbx_description
1 polymer ?
#
loop_
_entity_poly.entity_id
_entity_poly.type
_entity_poly.pdbx_seq_one_letter_code
_entity_poly.pdbx_strand_id
1 'polypeptide(L)'
;MFRLDSRLLSANAVAMNAGITTTESNARRIWNAVPDAVLAVLFLIITWSIWYQVPISGFWLGDGTQLLDMNHPMVLVILAIEAGFLLPQLTLTDVATRIRKRPPWWLIPPLAIGLIVLAPGGMEFVKVLLSNQPLLLVPALWSVFHRARQLWELPGTPALTRMRVRALVNGRANVGGVMIIVMLALSIANTSGWPFASTLTQSNVHMAVMAMLYFAATAFDSWRVGGAGFARSPKPLLKLDIIGVRDTDSLVL
;
A
#
# COMPACT_ATOMS: atom_id res chain seq x y z
N MET A 1 22.41 -23.66 39.38
CA MET A 1 20.98 -23.34 39.60
C MET A 1 20.86 -21.82 39.70
N PHE A 2 20.70 -21.12 38.57
CA PHE A 2 20.66 -19.65 38.54
C PHE A 2 19.22 -19.18 38.79
N ARG A 3 18.96 -18.59 39.97
CA ARG A 3 17.75 -17.79 40.21
C ARG A 3 17.94 -16.46 39.48
N LEU A 4 17.39 -16.36 38.27
CA LEU A 4 17.18 -15.07 37.63
C LEU A 4 16.17 -14.28 38.48
N ASP A 5 16.61 -13.12 38.97
CA ASP A 5 15.83 -12.24 39.84
C ASP A 5 14.53 -11.84 39.15
N SER A 6 13.40 -12.29 39.71
CA SER A 6 12.05 -11.95 39.23
C SER A 6 11.80 -10.43 39.20
N ARG A 7 12.59 -9.66 39.96
CA ARG A 7 12.57 -8.19 39.97
C ARG A 7 13.15 -7.57 38.69
N LEU A 8 14.14 -8.18 38.05
CA LEU A 8 14.67 -7.72 36.75
C LEU A 8 13.68 -8.01 35.61
N LEU A 9 13.00 -9.16 35.67
CA LEU A 9 11.91 -9.48 34.74
C LEU A 9 10.72 -8.54 34.90
N SER A 10 10.34 -8.18 36.13
CA SER A 10 9.27 -7.20 36.35
C SER A 10 9.67 -5.78 35.99
N ALA A 11 10.92 -5.36 36.25
CA ALA A 11 11.41 -4.03 35.87
C ALA A 11 11.50 -3.87 34.35
N ASN A 12 11.96 -4.90 33.63
CA ASN A 12 11.93 -4.91 32.16
C ASN A 12 10.52 -5.00 31.61
N ALA A 13 9.61 -5.75 32.25
CA ALA A 13 8.19 -5.78 31.86
C ALA A 13 7.49 -4.43 32.12
N VAL A 14 7.85 -3.70 33.17
CA VAL A 14 7.32 -2.38 33.49
C VAL A 14 7.93 -1.31 32.57
N ALA A 15 9.22 -1.38 32.23
CA ALA A 15 9.86 -0.51 31.25
C ALA A 15 9.37 -0.78 29.82
N MET A 16 9.12 -2.05 29.46
CA MET A 16 8.41 -2.44 28.24
C MET A 16 6.98 -1.89 28.25
N ASN A 17 6.22 -2.04 29.34
CA ASN A 17 4.86 -1.49 29.41
C ASN A 17 4.82 0.05 29.37
N ALA A 18 5.81 0.74 29.94
CA ALA A 18 5.90 2.20 29.91
C ALA A 18 6.29 2.74 28.52
N GLY A 19 7.00 1.95 27.70
CA GLY A 19 7.40 2.32 26.34
C GLY A 19 6.46 1.87 25.21
N ILE A 20 5.55 0.92 25.47
CA ILE A 20 4.77 0.22 24.42
C ILE A 20 3.36 0.78 24.23
N THR A 21 2.84 1.65 25.10
CA THR A 21 1.43 2.08 25.04
C THR A 21 1.20 3.47 24.45
N THR A 22 1.86 3.84 23.35
CA THR A 22 1.38 5.01 22.57
C THR A 22 0.42 4.55 21.49
N THR A 23 -0.81 4.23 21.91
CA THR A 23 -1.93 4.16 20.98
C THR A 23 -2.08 5.51 20.29
N GLU A 24 -2.21 5.50 18.97
CA GLU A 24 -2.46 6.76 18.26
C GLU A 24 -3.85 7.27 18.62
N SER A 25 -3.98 8.60 18.73
CA SER A 25 -5.29 9.22 18.87
C SER A 25 -6.17 8.82 17.67
N ASN A 26 -7.48 8.70 17.89
CA ASN A 26 -8.42 8.34 16.82
C ASN A 26 -8.32 9.30 15.63
N ALA A 27 -8.07 10.60 15.88
CA ALA A 27 -7.85 11.59 14.83
C ALA A 27 -6.65 11.25 13.94
N ARG A 28 -5.52 10.83 14.53
CA ARG A 28 -4.32 10.47 13.77
C ARG A 28 -4.49 9.16 13.00
N ARG A 29 -5.22 8.20 13.58
CA ARG A 29 -5.58 6.94 12.90
C ARG A 29 -6.43 7.19 11.65
N ILE A 30 -7.43 8.07 11.78
CA ILE A 30 -8.27 8.48 10.64
C ILE A 30 -7.39 9.15 9.60
N TRP A 31 -6.59 10.14 9.98
CA TRP A 31 -5.71 10.87 9.07
C TRP A 31 -4.78 9.95 8.27
N ASN A 32 -4.20 8.94 8.92
CA ASN A 32 -3.33 7.96 8.27
C ASN A 32 -4.06 7.06 7.26
N ALA A 33 -5.37 6.86 7.42
CA ALA A 33 -6.21 6.07 6.51
C ALA A 33 -6.83 6.92 5.38
N VAL A 34 -6.84 8.26 5.50
CA VAL A 34 -7.49 9.17 4.53
C VAL A 34 -7.03 8.94 3.09
N PRO A 35 -5.72 8.84 2.76
CA PRO A 35 -5.29 8.73 1.37
C PRO A 35 -5.86 7.49 0.67
N ASP A 36 -5.82 6.35 1.36
CA ASP A 36 -6.35 5.09 0.84
C ASP A 36 -7.89 5.08 0.84
N ALA A 37 -8.54 5.70 1.83
CA ALA A 37 -10.00 5.83 1.88
C ALA A 37 -10.54 6.73 0.75
N VAL A 38 -9.85 7.82 0.43
CA VAL A 38 -10.20 8.71 -0.69
C VAL A 38 -10.10 7.95 -2.02
N LEU A 39 -9.05 7.15 -2.20
CA LEU A 39 -8.93 6.29 -3.38
C LEU A 39 -10.05 5.25 -3.44
N ALA A 40 -10.40 4.61 -2.33
CA ALA A 40 -11.52 3.66 -2.29
C ALA A 40 -12.85 4.31 -2.69
N VAL A 41 -13.15 5.51 -2.16
CA VAL A 41 -14.36 6.27 -2.51
C VAL A 41 -14.33 6.71 -3.97
N LEU A 42 -13.18 7.16 -4.47
CA LEU A 42 -13.00 7.52 -5.88
C LEU A 42 -13.32 6.33 -6.79
N PHE A 43 -12.78 5.15 -6.51
CA PHE A 43 -13.06 3.95 -7.29
C PHE A 43 -14.50 3.45 -7.15
N LEU A 44 -15.15 3.67 -6.01
CA LEU A 44 -16.58 3.42 -5.85
C LEU A 44 -17.41 4.34 -6.77
N ILE A 45 -17.08 5.64 -6.82
CA ILE A 45 -17.73 6.62 -7.71
C ILE A 45 -17.51 6.24 -9.18
N ILE A 46 -16.28 5.85 -9.55
CA ILE A 46 -15.95 5.35 -10.89
C ILE A 46 -16.82 4.14 -11.22
N THR A 47 -16.83 3.13 -10.34
CA THR A 47 -17.64 1.91 -10.50
C THR A 47 -19.10 2.25 -10.73
N TRP A 48 -19.67 3.09 -9.87
CA TRP A 48 -21.06 3.55 -9.98
C TRP A 48 -21.33 4.25 -11.31
N SER A 49 -20.46 5.19 -11.69
CA SER A 49 -20.63 5.97 -12.91
C SER A 49 -20.60 5.10 -14.18
N ILE A 50 -19.73 4.08 -14.23
CA ILE A 50 -19.63 3.17 -15.37
C ILE A 50 -20.87 2.25 -15.40
N TRP A 51 -21.31 1.75 -14.24
CA TRP A 51 -22.47 0.85 -14.15
C TRP A 51 -23.76 1.52 -14.63
N TYR A 52 -23.97 2.78 -14.27
CA TYR A 52 -25.17 3.54 -14.62
C TYR A 52 -25.00 4.41 -15.87
N GLN A 53 -23.88 4.27 -16.60
CA GLN A 53 -23.58 5.06 -17.81
C GLN A 53 -23.79 6.57 -17.64
N VAL A 54 -23.48 7.08 -16.45
CA VAL A 54 -23.64 8.52 -16.13
C VAL A 54 -22.69 9.32 -17.03
N PRO A 55 -23.01 10.55 -17.47
CA PRO A 55 -22.12 11.31 -18.37
C PRO A 55 -20.67 11.46 -17.90
N ILE A 56 -20.43 11.46 -16.58
CA ILE A 56 -19.08 11.47 -16.00
C ILE A 56 -18.30 10.15 -16.26
N SER A 57 -18.96 9.07 -16.65
CA SER A 57 -18.30 7.82 -17.09
C SER A 57 -17.34 8.04 -18.25
N GLY A 58 -17.69 8.90 -19.21
CA GLY A 58 -16.80 9.31 -20.30
C GLY A 58 -15.59 10.12 -19.84
N PHE A 59 -15.64 10.76 -18.67
CA PHE A 59 -14.47 11.39 -18.07
C PHE A 59 -13.48 10.33 -17.56
N TRP A 60 -13.96 9.24 -16.95
CA TRP A 60 -13.12 8.14 -16.44
C TRP A 60 -12.60 7.19 -17.53
N LEU A 61 -13.39 7.02 -18.58
CA LEU A 61 -13.16 6.13 -19.71
C LEU A 61 -12.58 6.84 -20.94
N GLY A 62 -12.49 8.18 -20.91
CA GLY A 62 -12.07 8.99 -22.04
C GLY A 62 -10.61 8.75 -22.42
N ASP A 63 -10.33 8.90 -23.72
CA ASP A 63 -9.05 8.60 -24.35
C ASP A 63 -7.91 9.46 -23.77
N GLY A 64 -7.18 8.91 -22.80
CA GLY A 64 -5.81 9.33 -22.53
C GLY A 64 -4.98 9.06 -23.77
N THR A 65 -4.23 10.05 -24.24
CA THR A 65 -3.49 10.00 -25.52
C THR A 65 -2.69 8.71 -25.72
N GLN A 66 -2.78 8.18 -26.93
CA GLN A 66 -2.16 6.95 -27.41
C GLN A 66 -0.63 7.00 -27.36
N LEU A 67 -0.03 6.17 -26.52
CA LEU A 67 1.36 5.73 -26.67
C LEU A 67 1.43 4.31 -26.12
N LEU A 68 1.69 3.34 -27.01
CA LEU A 68 1.75 1.87 -26.82
C LEU A 68 0.52 1.05 -27.28
N ASP A 69 -0.43 1.60 -28.03
CA ASP A 69 -1.64 0.86 -28.49
C ASP A 69 -2.48 0.27 -27.33
N MET A 70 -2.27 0.83 -26.15
CA MET A 70 -2.88 0.44 -24.90
C MET A 70 -4.09 1.34 -24.62
N ASN A 71 -5.29 0.91 -25.05
CA ASN A 71 -6.57 1.45 -24.60
C ASN A 71 -6.76 1.12 -23.10
N HIS A 72 -6.04 1.82 -22.23
CA HIS A 72 -6.00 1.46 -20.81
C HIS A 72 -6.67 2.53 -19.96
N PRO A 73 -7.84 2.23 -19.33
CA PRO A 73 -8.54 3.18 -18.48
C PRO A 73 -7.64 3.72 -17.37
N MET A 74 -7.90 4.94 -16.90
CA MET A 74 -7.16 5.60 -15.80
C MET A 74 -6.98 4.72 -14.56
N VAL A 75 -7.93 3.81 -14.33
CA VAL A 75 -7.87 2.76 -13.31
C VAL A 75 -6.58 1.93 -13.40
N LEU A 76 -6.16 1.52 -14.60
CA LEU A 76 -4.93 0.76 -14.83
C LEU A 76 -3.68 1.57 -14.52
N VAL A 77 -3.67 2.87 -14.83
CA VAL A 77 -2.53 3.74 -14.51
C VAL A 77 -2.34 3.85 -12.99
N ILE A 78 -3.42 4.06 -12.23
CA ILE A 78 -3.35 4.12 -10.75
C ILE A 78 -2.90 2.77 -10.17
N LEU A 79 -3.41 1.66 -10.69
CA LEU A 79 -3.01 0.32 -10.25
C LEU A 79 -1.55 -0.01 -10.63
N ALA A 80 -1.08 0.45 -11.78
CA ALA A 80 0.31 0.29 -12.20
C ALA A 80 1.26 1.08 -11.30
N ILE A 81 0.91 2.32 -10.92
CA ILE A 81 1.65 3.11 -9.91
C ILE A 81 1.73 2.33 -8.61
N GLU A 82 0.58 1.84 -8.15
CA GLU A 82 0.49 1.12 -6.88
C GLU A 82 1.35 -0.15 -6.90
N ALA A 83 1.20 -0.99 -7.92
CA ALA A 83 1.98 -2.23 -8.08
C ALA A 83 3.49 -1.93 -8.22
N GLY A 84 3.84 -0.93 -9.02
CA GLY A 84 5.22 -0.48 -9.22
C GLY A 84 5.86 0.06 -7.95
N PHE A 85 5.06 0.63 -7.03
CA PHE A 85 5.54 1.09 -5.73
C PHE A 85 5.64 -0.03 -4.70
N LEU A 86 4.69 -0.98 -4.67
CA LEU A 86 4.63 -2.04 -3.65
C LEU A 86 5.87 -2.93 -3.61
N LEU A 87 6.41 -3.31 -4.77
CA LEU A 87 7.58 -4.20 -4.84
C LEU A 87 8.85 -3.56 -4.25
N PRO A 88 9.26 -2.35 -4.66
CA PRO A 88 10.30 -1.59 -3.96
C PRO A 88 9.94 -1.30 -2.51
N GLN A 89 8.67 -1.05 -2.18
CA GLN A 89 8.27 -0.72 -0.82
C GLN A 89 8.61 -1.85 0.17
N LEU A 90 8.44 -3.11 -0.21
CA LEU A 90 8.82 -4.27 0.60
C LEU A 90 10.31 -4.26 0.95
N THR A 91 11.17 -4.13 -0.06
CA THR A 91 12.62 -4.16 0.11
C THR A 91 13.12 -2.92 0.85
N LEU A 92 12.58 -1.74 0.51
CA LEU A 92 12.91 -0.48 1.19
C LEU A 92 12.48 -0.49 2.65
N THR A 93 11.39 -1.18 3.02
CA THR A 93 10.97 -1.31 4.43
C THR A 93 11.99 -2.12 5.22
N ASP A 94 12.43 -3.27 4.69
CA ASP A 94 13.44 -4.09 5.35
C ASP A 94 14.76 -3.29 5.52
N VAL A 95 15.23 -2.66 4.44
CA VAL A 95 16.43 -1.80 4.48
C VAL A 95 16.27 -0.66 5.50
N ALA A 96 15.15 0.08 5.46
CA ALA A 96 14.91 1.21 6.36
C ALA A 96 14.87 0.81 7.84
N THR A 97 14.43 -0.42 8.15
CA THR A 97 14.47 -0.91 9.54
C THR A 97 15.85 -1.33 10.03
N ARG A 98 16.80 -1.61 9.12
CA ARG A 98 18.19 -1.96 9.44
C ARG A 98 19.08 -0.73 9.59
N ILE A 99 18.72 0.38 8.96
CA ILE A 99 19.51 1.62 8.99
C ILE A 99 19.28 2.37 10.31
N ARG A 100 20.37 2.88 10.91
CA ARG A 100 20.32 3.64 12.18
C ARG A 100 19.98 5.12 12.00
N LYS A 101 20.36 5.73 10.87
CA LYS A 101 20.19 7.17 10.60
C LYS A 101 19.30 7.40 9.40
N ARG A 102 18.54 8.49 9.44
CA ARG A 102 17.69 8.89 8.31
C ARG A 102 18.59 9.22 7.11
N PRO A 103 18.26 8.73 5.91
CA PRO A 103 18.96 9.14 4.71
C PRO A 103 18.79 10.66 4.51
N PRO A 104 19.80 11.35 3.94
CA PRO A 104 19.71 12.78 3.69
C PRO A 104 18.72 13.10 2.57
N TRP A 105 17.91 14.14 2.75
CA TRP A 105 16.78 14.48 1.87
C TRP A 105 17.17 14.71 0.40
N TRP A 106 18.42 15.10 0.14
CA TRP A 106 18.94 15.30 -1.21
C TRP A 106 19.07 14.00 -2.02
N LEU A 107 18.98 12.83 -1.40
CA LEU A 107 18.93 11.54 -2.10
C LEU A 107 17.59 11.28 -2.80
N ILE A 108 16.51 11.98 -2.41
CA ILE A 108 15.17 11.74 -2.97
C ILE A 108 15.11 12.08 -4.47
N PRO A 109 15.53 13.26 -4.94
CA PRO A 109 15.50 13.58 -6.37
C PRO A 109 16.29 12.60 -7.26
N PRO A 110 17.57 12.26 -6.98
CA PRO A 110 18.31 11.33 -7.82
C PRO A 110 17.75 9.90 -7.79
N LEU A 111 17.18 9.45 -6.67
CA LEU A 111 16.47 8.16 -6.63
C LEU A 111 15.22 8.17 -7.49
N ALA A 112 14.42 9.24 -7.42
CA ALA A 112 13.21 9.38 -8.24
C ALA A 112 13.56 9.45 -9.74
N ILE A 113 14.57 10.24 -10.11
CA ILE A 113 15.06 10.33 -11.49
C ILE A 113 15.62 8.98 -11.95
N GLY A 114 16.44 8.33 -11.12
CA GLY A 114 17.00 7.02 -11.41
C GLY A 114 15.91 5.98 -11.64
N LEU A 115 14.86 5.95 -10.82
CA LEU A 115 13.73 5.06 -10.99
C LEU A 115 13.00 5.31 -12.32
N ILE A 116 12.77 6.58 -12.68
CA ILE A 116 12.07 6.95 -13.92
C ILE A 116 12.91 6.62 -15.15
N VAL A 117 14.22 6.88 -15.11
CA VAL A 117 15.11 6.67 -16.25
C VAL A 117 15.44 5.19 -16.46
N LEU A 118 15.59 4.43 -15.38
CA LEU A 118 15.97 3.01 -15.43
C LEU A 118 14.78 2.06 -15.55
N ALA A 119 13.57 2.49 -15.20
CA ALA A 119 12.38 1.66 -15.39
C ALA A 119 12.07 1.51 -16.89
N PRO A 120 11.86 0.27 -17.38
CA PRO A 120 11.34 0.05 -18.72
C PRO A 120 10.04 0.82 -18.90
N GLY A 121 10.05 1.77 -19.81
CA GLY A 121 8.94 2.69 -20.07
C GLY A 121 8.61 3.70 -18.97
N GLY A 122 9.55 4.02 -18.08
CA GLY A 122 9.34 5.07 -17.07
C GLY A 122 9.11 6.46 -17.69
N MET A 123 9.76 6.79 -18.80
CA MET A 123 9.52 8.04 -19.53
C MET A 123 8.19 8.03 -20.29
N GLU A 124 7.79 6.91 -20.89
CA GLU A 124 6.45 6.76 -21.46
C GLU A 124 5.39 6.88 -20.36
N PHE A 125 5.63 6.25 -19.22
CA PHE A 125 4.77 6.32 -18.04
C PHE A 125 4.60 7.76 -17.55
N VAL A 126 5.66 8.57 -17.47
CA VAL A 126 5.58 9.99 -17.13
C VAL A 126 4.80 10.79 -18.18
N LYS A 127 5.00 10.52 -19.47
CA LYS A 127 4.22 11.18 -20.53
C LYS A 127 2.74 10.83 -20.41
N VAL A 128 2.42 9.55 -20.20
CA VAL A 128 1.06 9.06 -19.93
C VAL A 128 0.50 9.76 -18.69
N LEU A 129 1.27 9.85 -17.60
CA LEU A 129 0.88 10.54 -16.37
C LEU A 129 0.54 12.02 -16.61
N LEU A 130 1.38 12.74 -17.36
CA LEU A 130 1.19 14.17 -17.67
C LEU A 130 0.08 14.41 -18.70
N SER A 131 -0.16 13.45 -19.59
CA SER A 131 -1.21 13.51 -20.59
C SER A 131 -2.60 13.10 -20.08
N ASN A 132 -2.63 12.32 -19.00
CA ASN A 132 -3.87 11.94 -18.31
C ASN A 132 -4.35 13.06 -17.39
N GLN A 133 -5.63 12.99 -17.01
CA GLN A 133 -6.29 13.99 -16.17
C GLN A 133 -5.57 14.15 -14.82
N PRO A 134 -4.85 15.28 -14.59
CA PRO A 134 -3.94 15.43 -13.44
C PRO A 134 -4.68 15.42 -12.09
N LEU A 135 -5.97 15.77 -12.08
CA LEU A 135 -6.80 15.79 -10.89
C LEU A 135 -6.97 14.39 -10.25
N LEU A 136 -6.98 13.33 -11.06
CA LEU A 136 -7.15 11.95 -10.60
C LEU A 136 -5.84 11.31 -10.12
N LEU A 137 -4.72 11.90 -10.50
CA LEU A 137 -3.41 11.48 -10.05
C LEU A 137 -3.07 12.04 -8.68
N VAL A 138 -3.68 13.15 -8.27
CA VAL A 138 -3.43 13.78 -6.96
C VAL A 138 -3.65 12.79 -5.79
N PRO A 139 -4.76 12.03 -5.70
CA PRO A 139 -4.95 11.07 -4.61
C PRO A 139 -3.95 9.91 -4.65
N ALA A 140 -3.61 9.43 -5.85
CA ALA A 140 -2.64 8.35 -6.03
C ALA A 140 -1.22 8.79 -5.61
N LEU A 141 -0.77 9.95 -6.10
CA LEU A 141 0.52 10.55 -5.75
C LEU A 141 0.56 10.94 -4.28
N TRP A 142 -0.53 11.43 -3.70
CA TRP A 142 -0.63 11.65 -2.25
C TRP A 142 -0.40 10.34 -1.50
N SER A 143 -1.11 9.26 -1.85
CA SER A 143 -0.92 7.96 -1.18
C SER A 143 0.54 7.49 -1.27
N VAL A 144 1.16 7.55 -2.45
CA VAL A 144 2.59 7.21 -2.63
C VAL A 144 3.51 8.10 -1.78
N PHE A 145 3.32 9.41 -1.83
CA PHE A 145 4.14 10.37 -1.08
C PHE A 145 4.02 10.16 0.44
N HIS A 146 2.81 9.95 0.93
CA HIS A 146 2.56 9.66 2.35
C HIS A 146 3.31 8.40 2.80
N ARG A 147 3.33 7.36 1.97
CA ARG A 147 4.04 6.10 2.26
C ARG A 147 5.55 6.23 2.15
N ALA A 148 6.05 6.95 1.15
CA ALA A 148 7.46 7.23 1.00
C ALA A 148 7.99 8.02 2.22
N ARG A 149 7.22 9.00 2.69
CA ARG A 149 7.50 9.75 3.91
C ARG A 149 7.54 8.84 5.14
N GLN A 150 6.59 7.92 5.29
CA GLN A 150 6.58 6.96 6.41
C GLN A 150 7.83 6.08 6.42
N LEU A 151 8.30 5.62 5.26
CA LEU A 151 9.55 4.86 5.13
C LEU A 151 10.77 5.71 5.49
N TRP A 152 10.78 6.96 5.04
CA TRP A 152 11.89 7.88 5.27
C TRP A 152 12.08 8.24 6.74
N GLU A 153 10.97 8.37 7.47
CA GLU A 153 10.97 8.71 8.89
C GLU A 153 11.22 7.48 9.79
N LEU A 154 11.20 6.26 9.23
CA LEU A 154 11.31 4.99 9.94
C LEU A 154 12.62 4.80 10.73
N PRO A 155 13.82 5.18 10.23
CA PRO A 155 15.07 5.02 10.96
C PRO A 155 15.05 5.76 12.30
N GLY A 156 15.37 5.05 13.38
CA GLY A 156 15.40 5.59 14.74
C GLY A 156 14.03 5.72 15.43
N THR A 157 12.96 5.16 14.86
CA THR A 157 11.63 5.13 15.51
C THR A 157 11.50 3.99 16.54
N PRO A 158 10.58 4.11 17.52
CA PRO A 158 10.30 3.05 18.48
C PRO A 158 9.92 1.71 17.82
N ALA A 159 10.19 0.60 18.50
CA ALA A 159 9.93 -0.76 17.98
C ALA A 159 8.48 -0.95 17.51
N LEU A 160 7.50 -0.46 18.28
CA LEU A 160 6.08 -0.55 17.91
C LEU A 160 5.78 0.17 16.59
N THR A 161 6.35 1.36 16.36
CA THR A 161 6.17 2.11 15.11
C THR A 161 6.77 1.34 13.93
N ARG A 162 7.92 0.69 14.12
CA ARG A 162 8.52 -0.17 13.09
C ARG A 162 7.64 -1.37 12.77
N MET A 163 7.09 -2.04 13.79
CA MET A 163 6.14 -3.14 13.60
C MET A 163 4.86 -2.68 12.88
N ARG A 164 4.34 -1.49 13.19
CA ARG A 164 3.19 -0.91 12.50
C ARG A 164 3.46 -0.74 11.00
N VAL A 165 4.58 -0.10 10.65
CA VAL A 165 4.93 0.13 9.24
C VAL A 165 5.16 -1.19 8.51
N ARG A 166 5.87 -2.16 9.12
CA ARG A 166 6.02 -3.50 8.55
C ARG A 166 4.69 -4.21 8.35
N ALA A 167 3.78 -4.14 9.32
CA ALA A 167 2.46 -4.74 9.22
C ALA A 167 1.63 -4.13 8.08
N LEU A 168 1.69 -2.81 7.91
CA LEU A 168 1.00 -2.10 6.83
C LEU A 168 1.56 -2.48 5.46
N VAL A 169 2.88 -2.50 5.31
CA VAL A 169 3.51 -2.87 4.03
C VAL A 169 3.23 -4.34 3.70
N ASN A 170 3.31 -5.24 4.69
CA ASN A 170 2.96 -6.64 4.52
C ASN A 170 1.46 -6.83 4.20
N GLY A 171 0.57 -6.10 4.88
CA GLY A 171 -0.86 -6.09 4.60
C GLY A 171 -1.16 -5.70 3.15
N ARG A 172 -0.60 -4.58 2.70
CA ARG A 172 -0.72 -4.11 1.31
C ARG A 172 -0.18 -5.09 0.29
N ALA A 173 1.03 -5.62 0.51
CA ALA A 173 1.63 -6.60 -0.38
C ALA A 173 0.80 -7.88 -0.48
N ASN A 174 0.25 -8.37 0.63
CA ASN A 174 -0.61 -9.55 0.61
C ASN A 174 -1.95 -9.28 -0.09
N VAL A 175 -2.61 -8.15 0.18
CA VAL A 175 -3.88 -7.81 -0.48
C VAL A 175 -3.64 -7.59 -1.99
N GLY A 176 -2.55 -6.91 -2.36
CA GLY A 176 -2.14 -6.74 -3.75
C GLY A 176 -1.79 -8.07 -4.43
N GLY A 177 -1.08 -8.96 -3.72
CA GLY A 177 -0.77 -10.31 -4.20
C GLY A 177 -2.03 -11.15 -4.43
N VAL A 178 -2.99 -11.11 -3.50
CA VAL A 178 -4.31 -11.76 -3.67
C VAL A 178 -5.02 -11.20 -4.89
N MET A 179 -5.02 -9.88 -5.07
CA MET A 179 -5.62 -9.24 -6.25
C MET A 179 -4.98 -9.75 -7.56
N ILE A 180 -3.64 -9.80 -7.63
CA ILE A 180 -2.91 -10.30 -8.81
C ILE A 180 -3.25 -11.77 -9.07
N ILE A 181 -3.29 -12.62 -8.04
CA ILE A 181 -3.64 -14.04 -8.18
C ILE A 181 -5.07 -14.20 -8.69
N VAL A 182 -6.03 -13.42 -8.16
CA VAL A 182 -7.42 -13.44 -8.62
C VAL A 182 -7.51 -13.01 -10.09
N MET A 183 -6.80 -11.95 -10.47
CA MET A 183 -6.77 -11.48 -11.85
C MET A 183 -6.14 -12.51 -12.80
N LEU A 184 -5.06 -13.16 -12.39
CA LEU A 184 -4.42 -14.22 -13.15
C LEU A 184 -5.35 -15.43 -13.31
N ALA A 185 -6.03 -15.85 -12.23
CA ALA A 185 -6.98 -16.94 -12.26
C ALA A 185 -8.16 -16.63 -13.21
N LEU A 186 -8.69 -15.42 -13.18
CA LEU A 186 -9.73 -14.97 -14.11
C LEU A 186 -9.23 -14.93 -15.56
N SER A 187 -7.99 -14.49 -15.79
CA SER A 187 -7.37 -14.49 -17.12
C SER A 187 -7.23 -15.90 -17.68
N ILE A 188 -6.73 -16.86 -16.88
CA ILE A 188 -6.62 -18.28 -17.26
C ILE A 188 -8.02 -18.88 -17.52
N ALA A 189 -8.99 -18.56 -16.67
CA ALA A 189 -10.34 -19.07 -16.86
C ALA A 189 -10.99 -18.51 -18.14
N ASN A 190 -10.69 -17.26 -18.51
CA ASN A 190 -11.14 -16.66 -19.76
C ASN A 190 -10.51 -17.35 -20.98
N THR A 191 -9.20 -17.63 -20.95
CA THR A 191 -8.54 -18.36 -22.05
C THR A 191 -9.01 -19.81 -22.17
N SER A 192 -9.47 -20.42 -21.07
CA SER A 192 -10.09 -21.76 -21.08
C SER A 192 -11.53 -21.80 -21.61
N GLY A 193 -12.12 -20.64 -21.96
CA GLY A 193 -13.49 -20.54 -22.48
C GLY A 193 -14.58 -20.59 -21.39
N TRP A 194 -14.24 -20.33 -20.12
CA TRP A 194 -15.26 -20.27 -19.07
C TRP A 194 -16.19 -19.06 -19.31
N PRO A 195 -17.50 -19.26 -19.53
CA PRO A 195 -18.39 -18.19 -20.01
C PRO A 195 -18.51 -17.02 -19.04
N PHE A 196 -18.35 -17.27 -17.73
CA PHE A 196 -18.41 -16.23 -16.70
C PHE A 196 -17.12 -15.42 -16.59
N ALA A 197 -15.98 -15.98 -17.01
CA ALA A 197 -14.69 -15.28 -16.95
C ALA A 197 -14.60 -14.14 -17.96
N SER A 198 -15.18 -14.30 -19.16
CA SER A 198 -15.17 -13.26 -20.19
C SER A 198 -15.95 -12.03 -19.74
N THR A 199 -17.09 -12.22 -19.07
CA THR A 199 -17.85 -11.12 -18.44
C THR A 199 -17.05 -10.41 -17.33
N LEU A 200 -16.31 -11.17 -16.51
CA LEU A 200 -15.53 -10.64 -15.39
C LEU A 200 -14.20 -9.98 -15.79
N THR A 201 -13.64 -10.34 -16.94
CA THR A 201 -12.31 -9.86 -17.39
C THR A 201 -12.38 -8.68 -18.36
N GLN A 202 -13.48 -8.51 -19.10
CA GLN A 202 -13.56 -7.51 -20.18
C GLN A 202 -14.15 -6.16 -19.78
N SER A 203 -14.61 -5.99 -18.54
CA SER A 203 -15.24 -4.73 -18.13
C SER A 203 -14.34 -3.88 -17.26
N ASN A 204 -14.20 -2.60 -17.63
CA ASN A 204 -13.51 -1.57 -16.84
C ASN A 204 -14.10 -1.43 -15.41
N VAL A 205 -15.35 -1.87 -15.21
CA VAL A 205 -16.00 -1.93 -13.91
C VAL A 205 -15.28 -2.90 -12.98
N HIS A 206 -14.88 -4.09 -13.46
CA HIS A 206 -14.21 -5.08 -12.61
C HIS A 206 -12.87 -4.55 -12.09
N MET A 207 -12.09 -3.88 -12.95
CA MET A 207 -10.86 -3.22 -12.53
C MET A 207 -11.11 -2.16 -11.46
N ALA A 208 -12.15 -1.34 -11.63
CA ALA A 208 -12.52 -0.31 -10.67
C ALA A 208 -13.00 -0.91 -9.33
N VAL A 209 -13.76 -2.00 -9.37
CA VAL A 209 -14.21 -2.74 -8.17
C VAL A 209 -13.01 -3.36 -7.44
N MET A 210 -12.10 -4.01 -8.16
CA MET A 210 -10.91 -4.60 -7.54
C MET A 210 -10.02 -3.53 -6.91
N ALA A 211 -9.81 -2.40 -7.60
CA ALA A 211 -9.11 -1.24 -7.05
C ALA A 211 -9.82 -0.68 -5.80
N MET A 212 -11.14 -0.52 -5.83
CA MET A 212 -11.94 -0.09 -4.68
C MET A 212 -11.74 -1.02 -3.48
N LEU A 213 -11.87 -2.34 -3.68
CA LEU A 213 -11.70 -3.34 -2.62
C LEU A 213 -10.28 -3.34 -2.06
N TYR A 214 -9.29 -3.22 -2.93
CA TYR A 214 -7.89 -3.09 -2.54
C TYR A 214 -7.70 -1.87 -1.63
N PHE A 215 -8.08 -0.67 -2.07
CA PHE A 215 -7.89 0.56 -1.30
C PHE A 215 -8.76 0.61 -0.03
N ALA A 216 -9.94 -0.01 -0.04
CA ALA A 216 -10.75 -0.15 1.16
C ALA A 216 -10.07 -1.04 2.21
N ALA A 217 -9.46 -2.15 1.79
CA ALA A 217 -8.71 -3.04 2.67
C ALA A 217 -7.46 -2.36 3.23
N THR A 218 -6.74 -1.57 2.43
CA THR A 218 -5.54 -0.84 2.89
C THR A 218 -5.88 0.33 3.81
N ALA A 219 -6.99 1.02 3.56
CA ALA A 219 -7.52 2.04 4.47
C ALA A 219 -7.92 1.43 5.82
N PHE A 220 -8.62 0.29 5.81
CA PHE A 220 -8.98 -0.44 7.01
C PHE A 220 -7.75 -0.89 7.80
N ASP A 221 -6.73 -1.44 7.13
CA ASP A 221 -5.50 -1.88 7.80
C ASP A 221 -4.75 -0.71 8.43
N SER A 222 -4.66 0.43 7.73
CA SER A 222 -4.10 1.69 8.24
C SER A 222 -4.78 2.13 9.54
N TRP A 223 -6.12 2.09 9.58
CA TRP A 223 -6.89 2.41 10.78
C TRP A 223 -6.69 1.38 11.90
N ARG A 224 -6.66 0.08 11.57
CA ARG A 224 -6.54 -1.05 12.51
C ARG A 224 -5.20 -1.03 13.23
N VAL A 225 -4.10 -0.85 12.50
CA VAL A 225 -2.72 -0.93 13.00
C VAL A 225 -2.40 0.21 13.99
N GLY A 226 -3.05 1.37 13.87
CA GLY A 226 -2.93 2.45 14.85
C GLY A 226 -3.71 2.24 16.16
N GLY A 227 -4.55 1.20 16.25
CA GLY A 227 -5.44 0.94 17.39
C GLY A 227 -4.79 0.23 18.58
N ALA A 228 -5.47 0.28 19.74
CA ALA A 228 -5.04 -0.39 20.96
C ALA A 228 -4.93 -1.91 20.83
N GLY A 229 -5.80 -2.53 20.01
CA GLY A 229 -5.74 -3.97 19.76
C GLY A 229 -4.44 -4.41 19.11
N PHE A 230 -3.92 -3.62 18.17
CA PHE A 230 -2.63 -3.90 17.53
C PHE A 230 -1.45 -3.68 18.49
N ALA A 231 -1.49 -2.62 19.30
CA ALA A 231 -0.45 -2.36 20.30
C ALA A 231 -0.31 -3.50 21.33
N ARG A 232 -1.41 -4.17 21.68
CA ARG A 232 -1.41 -5.33 22.59
C ARG A 232 -0.97 -6.63 21.89
N SER A 233 -1.30 -6.77 20.61
CA SER A 233 -1.01 -7.99 19.85
C SER A 233 -0.75 -7.65 18.38
N PRO A 234 0.51 -7.35 18.01
CA PRO A 234 0.86 -6.99 16.64
C PRO A 234 0.65 -8.20 15.73
N LYS A 235 -0.29 -8.08 14.79
CA LYS A 235 -0.64 -9.14 13.84
C LYS A 235 -0.79 -8.55 12.43
N PRO A 236 -0.23 -9.21 11.41
CA PRO A 236 -0.49 -8.83 10.02
C PRO A 236 -1.98 -8.98 9.69
N LEU A 237 -2.44 -8.28 8.64
CA LEU A 237 -3.84 -8.32 8.20
C LEU A 237 -4.24 -9.73 7.74
N LEU A 238 -3.37 -10.34 6.92
CA LEU A 238 -3.47 -11.71 6.45
C LEU A 238 -2.44 -12.58 7.20
N LYS A 239 -2.70 -13.89 7.30
CA LYS A 239 -1.81 -14.81 8.05
C LYS A 239 -0.40 -14.95 7.45
N LEU A 240 -0.19 -14.46 6.25
CA LEU A 240 1.06 -14.55 5.52
C LEU A 240 1.98 -13.39 5.97
N ASP A 241 3.10 -13.70 6.60
CA ASP A 241 4.05 -12.70 7.11
C ASP A 241 5.33 -12.75 6.28
N ILE A 242 5.37 -11.95 5.19
CA ILE A 242 6.50 -11.94 4.25
C ILE A 242 7.71 -11.21 4.85
N ILE A 243 7.46 -10.20 5.68
CA ILE A 243 8.48 -9.25 6.17
C ILE A 243 8.97 -9.62 7.58
N GLY A 244 8.28 -10.53 8.28
CA GLY A 244 8.58 -10.84 9.68
C GLY A 244 8.17 -9.69 10.58
N VAL A 245 6.87 -9.42 10.68
CA VAL A 245 6.28 -8.44 11.60
C VAL A 245 6.56 -8.82 13.06
N ARG A 246 6.74 -10.12 13.35
CA ARG A 246 6.99 -10.65 14.70
C ARG A 246 8.46 -10.84 15.08
N ASP A 247 9.37 -10.90 14.11
CA ASP A 247 10.75 -11.38 14.34
C ASP A 247 11.76 -10.29 14.71
N THR A 248 11.36 -9.01 14.80
CA THR A 248 12.30 -7.93 15.14
C THR A 248 12.72 -7.90 16.60
N ASP A 249 11.93 -8.51 17.48
CA ASP A 249 12.17 -8.44 18.94
C ASP A 249 12.89 -9.68 19.47
N SER A 250 12.97 -10.76 18.70
CA SER A 250 13.79 -11.94 19.06
C SER A 250 15.29 -11.74 18.78
N LEU A 251 15.67 -10.67 18.08
CA LEU A 251 17.06 -10.38 17.68
C LEU A 251 17.74 -9.29 18.53
N VAL A 252 17.11 -8.86 19.64
CA VAL A 252 17.68 -7.93 20.62
C VAL A 252 17.86 -8.58 22.00
N LEU A 253 17.81 -9.92 22.07
CA LEU A 253 18.23 -10.69 23.25
C LEU A 253 19.68 -11.14 23.13
#